data_AF-A0A9X8H7G5-F1
#
_entry.id   AF-A0A9X8H7G5-F1
#
_cell.length_a   1.000
_cell.length_b   1.000
_cell.length_c   1.000
_cell.angle_alpha   90.00
_cell.angle_beta   90.00
_cell.angle_gamma   90.00
#
_symmetry.space_group_name_H-M   'P 1'
#
loop_
_entity.id
_entity.type
_entity.pdbx_description
1 polymer ?
#
loop_
_entity_poly.entity_id
_entity_poly.type
_entity_poly.pdbx_seq_one_letter_code
_entity_poly.pdbx_strand_id
1 'polypeptide(L)'
;MCHSDQFDTAAQHELRMTSADFQDLWDKQWQQNPDSPTLSPSSSLSSSSLNAIVDGDAMAAAVEAELQQLQPLAALPKVFARLSLPKLNNVVLTAVTITGMYPKLRKMDNLRVEVQVGFDRSLVYDISAVGTSRVEVDEAAAAVDGPTETLHVHCPEKQVLLFGEVLVTLKVKQKEVGHLWFHTSFLDSHTKHLVIKKADIDKLLKDAKKGHKLFASSMHVVLAFK
;
A
#
# COMPACT_ATOMS: atom_id res chain seq x y z
N MET A 1 -21.22 -4.44 -33.38
CA MET A 1 -21.52 -5.74 -32.76
C MET A 1 -21.60 -5.50 -31.26
N CYS A 2 -22.83 -5.28 -30.80
CA CYS A 2 -23.17 -4.90 -29.45
C CYS A 2 -23.48 -6.18 -28.66
N HIS A 3 -22.87 -6.37 -27.50
CA HIS A 3 -23.34 -7.34 -26.50
C HIS A 3 -24.11 -6.55 -25.45
N SER A 4 -25.43 -6.42 -25.67
CA SER A 4 -26.34 -5.63 -24.85
C SER A 4 -27.35 -6.48 -24.07
N ASP A 5 -27.21 -7.80 -24.03
CA ASP A 5 -28.22 -8.69 -23.45
C ASP A 5 -27.63 -9.80 -22.57
N GLN A 6 -26.95 -9.44 -21.49
CA GLN A 6 -26.93 -10.30 -20.30
C GLN A 6 -27.73 -9.62 -19.20
N PHE A 7 -28.95 -10.12 -19.03
CA PHE A 7 -29.97 -9.65 -18.12
C PHE A 7 -29.48 -9.56 -16.66
N ASP A 8 -29.78 -8.41 -16.06
CA ASP A 8 -29.72 -8.05 -14.63
C ASP A 8 -30.45 -9.01 -13.67
N THR A 9 -31.09 -10.07 -14.14
CA THR A 9 -31.83 -11.03 -13.31
C THR A 9 -30.94 -11.89 -12.40
N ALA A 10 -29.66 -12.08 -12.73
CA ALA A 10 -28.73 -12.77 -11.82
C ALA A 10 -28.29 -11.87 -10.65
N ALA A 11 -28.15 -10.56 -10.88
CA ALA A 11 -27.73 -9.59 -9.86
C ALA A 11 -28.84 -9.30 -8.83
N GLN A 12 -30.12 -9.44 -9.21
CA GLN A 12 -31.25 -9.15 -8.33
C GLN A 12 -31.59 -10.26 -7.32
N HIS A 13 -31.09 -11.49 -7.52
CA HIS A 13 -31.30 -12.59 -6.57
C HIS A 13 -30.21 -12.62 -5.46
N GLU A 14 -29.04 -12.04 -5.70
CA GLU A 14 -27.89 -12.10 -4.78
C GLU A 14 -27.84 -10.95 -3.75
N LEU A 15 -28.70 -9.93 -3.86
CA LEU A 15 -28.58 -8.68 -3.08
C LEU A 15 -29.85 -8.30 -2.29
N ARG A 16 -30.58 -9.26 -1.72
CA ARG A 16 -31.59 -8.96 -0.69
C ARG A 16 -30.98 -8.75 0.70
N MET A 17 -29.92 -7.96 0.76
CA MET A 17 -29.39 -7.44 2.01
C MET A 17 -29.52 -5.94 1.92
N THR A 18 -30.37 -5.34 2.76
CA THR A 18 -30.43 -3.89 2.83
C THR A 18 -29.14 -3.37 3.48
N SER A 19 -28.82 -2.10 3.26
CA SER A 19 -27.65 -1.49 3.91
C SER A 19 -27.74 -1.57 5.44
N ALA A 20 -28.94 -1.64 6.02
CA ALA A 20 -29.14 -1.82 7.44
C ALA A 20 -28.80 -3.25 7.89
N ASP A 21 -29.19 -4.25 7.10
CA ASP A 21 -28.87 -5.66 7.38
C ASP A 21 -27.35 -5.92 7.31
N PHE A 22 -26.67 -5.27 6.35
CA PHE A 22 -25.20 -5.36 6.26
C PHE A 22 -24.51 -4.71 7.46
N GLN A 23 -24.98 -3.53 7.88
CA GLN A 23 -24.41 -2.81 9.01
C GLN A 23 -24.60 -3.59 10.32
N ASP A 24 -25.78 -4.19 10.52
CA ASP A 24 -26.07 -4.98 11.72
C ASP A 24 -25.23 -6.27 11.79
N LEU A 25 -25.01 -6.96 10.66
CA LEU A 25 -24.10 -8.10 10.61
C LEU A 25 -22.63 -7.70 10.79
N TRP A 26 -22.22 -6.57 10.22
CA TRP A 26 -20.88 -6.03 10.37
C TRP A 26 -20.60 -5.70 11.85
N ASP A 27 -21.52 -5.02 12.51
CA ASP A 27 -21.37 -4.66 13.93
C ASP A 27 -21.39 -5.90 14.84
N LYS A 28 -22.22 -6.91 14.53
CA LYS A 28 -22.22 -8.20 15.25
C LYS A 28 -20.94 -9.00 15.07
N GLN A 29 -20.31 -8.95 13.90
CA GLN A 29 -19.04 -9.64 13.64
C GLN A 29 -17.87 -9.03 14.42
N TRP A 30 -17.87 -7.70 14.59
CA TRP A 30 -16.82 -6.99 15.34
C TRP A 30 -17.07 -6.93 16.85
N GLN A 31 -18.30 -7.16 17.32
CA GLN A 31 -18.66 -7.24 18.75
C GLN A 31 -18.40 -8.63 19.37
N GLN A 32 -17.94 -9.62 18.61
CA GLN A 32 -17.36 -10.84 19.18
C GLN A 32 -16.01 -10.51 19.83
N ASN A 33 -16.07 -10.18 21.12
CA ASN A 33 -14.93 -9.80 21.95
C ASN A 33 -13.84 -10.90 21.95
N PRO A 34 -12.54 -10.54 21.91
CA PRO A 34 -11.42 -11.48 21.74
C PRO A 34 -10.91 -12.13 23.05
N ASP A 35 -11.65 -12.06 24.16
CA ASP A 35 -11.23 -12.65 25.43
C ASP A 35 -12.22 -13.72 25.92
N SER A 36 -12.05 -14.98 25.48
CA SER A 36 -11.80 -16.11 26.40
C SER A 36 -11.80 -17.50 25.73
N PRO A 37 -11.10 -18.49 26.33
CA PRO A 37 -10.54 -19.64 25.61
C PRO A 37 -11.20 -20.99 25.97
N THR A 38 -10.68 -22.04 25.32
CA THR A 38 -10.69 -23.48 25.67
C THR A 38 -11.93 -24.34 25.41
N LEU A 39 -11.73 -25.29 24.47
CA LEU A 39 -12.22 -26.65 24.54
C LEU A 39 -11.82 -27.28 25.89
N SER A 40 -12.77 -27.50 26.79
CA SER A 40 -12.92 -28.73 27.62
C SER A 40 -14.15 -28.60 28.53
N PRO A 41 -14.85 -29.72 28.83
CA PRO A 41 -16.17 -29.68 29.45
C PRO A 41 -16.08 -29.78 30.97
N SER A 42 -16.64 -28.82 31.70
CA SER A 42 -17.16 -29.08 33.04
C SER A 42 -18.03 -27.93 33.55
N SER A 43 -19.30 -28.28 33.68
CA SER A 43 -20.20 -27.96 34.79
C SER A 43 -20.51 -26.52 35.18
N SER A 44 -21.82 -26.37 35.41
CA SER A 44 -22.50 -25.51 36.38
C SER A 44 -22.67 -24.03 36.02
N LEU A 45 -23.86 -23.79 35.45
CA LEU A 45 -24.61 -22.54 35.46
C LEU A 45 -24.87 -22.07 36.90
N SER A 46 -24.69 -20.77 37.13
CA SER A 46 -25.30 -20.06 38.24
C SER A 46 -26.12 -18.89 37.69
N SER A 47 -27.42 -19.18 37.60
CA SER A 47 -28.60 -18.32 37.65
C SER A 47 -28.42 -16.80 37.73
N SER A 48 -29.06 -16.10 36.78
CA SER A 48 -29.90 -14.96 37.14
C SER A 48 -31.35 -15.41 37.04
N SER A 49 -32.04 -15.34 38.16
CA SER A 49 -33.46 -15.65 38.30
C SER A 49 -34.31 -14.86 37.32
N LEU A 50 -35.14 -15.54 36.53
CA LEU A 50 -36.49 -15.11 36.22
C LEU A 50 -37.30 -16.33 35.76
N ASN A 51 -38.36 -16.58 36.52
CA ASN A 51 -39.26 -17.71 36.39
C ASN A 51 -40.03 -17.67 35.06
N ALA A 52 -39.88 -18.73 34.27
CA ALA A 52 -40.94 -19.25 33.42
C ALA A 52 -40.72 -20.75 33.29
N ILE A 53 -41.58 -21.52 33.94
CA ILE A 53 -41.65 -22.98 33.81
C ILE A 53 -42.09 -23.26 32.37
N VAL A 54 -41.19 -23.75 31.54
CA VAL A 54 -41.53 -24.30 30.22
C VAL A 54 -40.69 -25.57 30.03
N ASP A 55 -41.37 -26.68 29.75
CA ASP A 55 -40.80 -28.02 29.63
C ASP A 55 -39.53 -28.06 28.77
N GLY A 56 -38.41 -28.44 29.40
CA GLY A 56 -37.07 -28.43 28.79
C GLY A 56 -36.90 -29.37 27.59
N ASP A 57 -37.72 -30.42 27.48
CA ASP A 57 -37.69 -31.35 26.36
C ASP A 57 -38.24 -30.73 25.07
N ALA A 58 -39.19 -29.79 25.17
CA ALA A 58 -39.74 -29.09 24.00
C ALA A 58 -38.76 -28.03 23.46
N MET A 59 -38.01 -27.36 24.36
CA MET A 59 -36.99 -26.38 23.98
C MET A 59 -35.78 -27.05 23.34
N ALA A 60 -35.34 -28.21 23.87
CA ALA A 60 -34.24 -28.97 23.28
C ALA A 60 -34.59 -29.50 21.88
N ALA A 61 -35.81 -30.03 21.70
CA ALA A 61 -36.29 -30.48 20.39
C ALA A 61 -36.46 -29.33 19.39
N ALA A 62 -36.90 -28.15 19.85
CA ALA A 62 -37.01 -26.96 19.00
C ALA A 62 -35.64 -26.43 18.56
N VAL A 63 -34.65 -26.41 19.46
CA VAL A 63 -33.27 -26.01 19.16
C VAL A 63 -32.59 -27.01 18.23
N GLU A 64 -32.83 -28.31 18.40
CA GLU A 64 -32.29 -29.36 17.53
C GLU A 64 -32.96 -29.36 16.14
N ALA A 65 -34.25 -29.01 16.05
CA ALA A 65 -34.96 -28.81 14.78
C ALA A 65 -34.50 -27.54 14.04
N GLU A 66 -34.18 -26.45 14.76
CA GLU A 66 -33.56 -25.24 14.16
C GLU A 66 -32.14 -25.52 13.66
N LEU A 67 -31.35 -26.29 14.41
CA LEU A 67 -29.99 -26.70 14.01
C LEU A 67 -29.97 -27.63 12.79
N GLN A 68 -30.99 -28.46 12.59
CA GLN A 68 -31.13 -29.29 11.39
C GLN A 68 -31.62 -28.51 10.15
N GLN A 69 -32.23 -27.34 10.33
CA GLN A 69 -32.65 -26.46 9.23
C GLN A 69 -31.56 -25.46 8.80
N LEU A 70 -30.53 -25.24 9.62
CA LEU A 70 -29.33 -24.55 9.18
C LEU A 70 -28.63 -25.43 8.15
N GLN A 71 -28.90 -25.17 6.87
CA GLN A 71 -28.06 -25.68 5.78
C GLN A 71 -26.61 -25.48 6.21
N PRO A 72 -25.73 -26.51 6.10
CA PRO A 72 -24.34 -26.34 6.45
C PRO A 72 -23.86 -25.15 5.65
N LEU A 73 -23.57 -24.04 6.34
CA LEU A 73 -23.06 -22.81 5.74
C LEU A 73 -21.91 -23.27 4.86
N ALA A 74 -22.15 -23.28 3.54
CA ALA A 74 -21.19 -23.79 2.59
C ALA A 74 -19.96 -22.94 2.81
N ALA A 75 -18.94 -23.52 3.46
CA ALA A 75 -17.70 -22.83 3.74
C ALA A 75 -17.28 -22.26 2.39
N LEU A 76 -17.24 -20.92 2.30
CA LEU A 76 -16.80 -20.25 1.08
C LEU A 76 -15.54 -21.01 0.64
N PRO A 77 -15.45 -21.44 -0.64
CA PRO A 77 -14.29 -22.17 -1.10
C PRO A 77 -13.06 -21.46 -0.58
N LYS A 78 -12.02 -22.17 -0.10
CA LYS A 78 -10.77 -21.56 0.34
C LYS A 78 -10.12 -20.81 -0.84
N VAL A 79 -10.65 -19.63 -1.21
CA VAL A 79 -10.16 -18.77 -2.31
C VAL A 79 -8.80 -18.18 -1.92
N PHE A 80 -8.43 -18.28 -0.65
CA PHE A 80 -7.16 -17.82 -0.10
C PHE A 80 -5.96 -18.73 -0.40
N ALA A 81 -6.13 -19.89 -1.05
CA ALA A 81 -5.00 -20.76 -1.41
C ALA A 81 -3.98 -20.09 -2.35
N ARG A 82 -4.30 -18.92 -2.91
CA ARG A 82 -3.43 -18.13 -3.80
C ARG A 82 -2.93 -16.80 -3.22
N LEU A 83 -3.25 -16.47 -1.97
CA LEU A 83 -2.70 -15.29 -1.31
C LEU A 83 -1.39 -15.64 -0.59
N SER A 84 -0.35 -15.96 -1.34
CA SER A 84 1.01 -15.99 -0.79
C SER A 84 1.57 -14.58 -0.77
N LEU A 85 2.12 -14.14 0.36
CA LEU A 85 2.86 -12.89 0.42
C LEU A 85 3.98 -12.89 -0.63
N PRO A 86 4.24 -11.74 -1.29
CA PRO A 86 5.38 -11.59 -2.18
C PRO A 86 6.68 -12.03 -1.51
N LYS A 87 7.59 -12.63 -2.28
CA LYS A 87 8.88 -13.10 -1.76
C LYS A 87 9.68 -11.92 -1.20
N LEU A 88 10.32 -12.14 -0.06
CA LEU A 88 11.28 -11.17 0.49
C LEU A 88 12.42 -11.00 -0.51
N ASN A 89 12.71 -9.74 -0.85
CA ASN A 89 13.81 -9.37 -1.72
C ASN A 89 14.56 -8.22 -1.05
N ASN A 90 15.86 -8.42 -0.84
CA ASN A 90 16.73 -7.43 -0.22
C ASN A 90 17.63 -6.88 -1.31
N VAL A 91 17.67 -5.55 -1.45
CA VAL A 91 18.46 -4.89 -2.50
C VAL A 91 19.36 -3.84 -1.88
N VAL A 92 20.54 -3.64 -2.46
CA VAL A 92 21.45 -2.57 -2.02
C VAL A 92 21.29 -1.39 -2.94
N LEU A 93 20.90 -0.24 -2.40
CA LEU A 93 20.85 1.00 -3.17
C LEU A 93 22.27 1.53 -3.39
N THR A 94 22.60 1.80 -4.65
CA THR A 94 23.96 2.22 -5.07
C THR A 94 23.99 3.69 -5.49
N ALA A 95 22.95 4.16 -6.15
CA ALA A 95 22.85 5.55 -6.60
C ALA A 95 21.38 5.95 -6.81
N VAL A 96 21.14 7.26 -6.73
CA VAL A 96 19.87 7.88 -7.10
C VAL A 96 20.16 8.96 -8.13
N THR A 97 19.47 8.91 -9.26
CA THR A 97 19.59 9.91 -10.33
C THR A 97 18.26 10.63 -10.50
N ILE A 98 18.28 11.97 -10.52
CA ILE A 98 17.10 12.82 -10.69
C ILE A 98 17.29 13.66 -11.94
N THR A 99 16.49 13.42 -12.96
CA THR A 99 16.56 14.10 -14.25
C THR A 99 15.42 15.11 -14.38
N GLY A 100 15.60 16.18 -15.17
CA GLY A 100 14.51 17.12 -15.47
C GLY A 100 14.40 18.27 -14.45
N MET A 101 15.52 18.64 -13.84
CA MET A 101 15.61 19.85 -13.01
C MET A 101 15.87 21.07 -13.88
N TYR A 102 15.36 22.25 -13.51
CA TYR A 102 15.66 23.48 -14.25
C TYR A 102 16.92 24.19 -13.71
N PRO A 103 17.95 24.45 -14.54
CA PRO A 103 19.22 25.07 -14.12
C PRO A 103 19.05 26.41 -13.40
N LYS A 104 18.09 27.22 -13.88
CA LYS A 104 17.85 28.58 -13.38
C LYS A 104 17.14 28.59 -12.03
N LEU A 105 16.65 27.45 -11.55
CA LEU A 105 15.81 27.38 -10.37
C LEU A 105 16.67 27.16 -9.10
N ARG A 106 17.37 28.20 -8.66
CA ARG A 106 18.26 28.19 -7.46
C ARG A 106 17.65 27.58 -6.19
N LYS A 107 16.31 27.57 -6.09
CA LYS A 107 15.61 26.89 -4.99
C LYS A 107 15.97 25.40 -4.92
N MET A 108 16.31 24.76 -6.04
CA MET A 108 16.66 23.33 -6.13
C MET A 108 18.14 23.05 -5.87
N ASP A 109 18.98 24.05 -5.59
CA ASP A 109 20.43 23.89 -5.38
C ASP A 109 20.79 22.96 -4.21
N ASN A 110 19.87 22.82 -3.26
CA ASN A 110 20.03 21.96 -2.08
C ASN A 110 19.02 20.81 -2.07
N LEU A 111 18.74 20.23 -3.23
CA LEU A 111 17.94 19.02 -3.33
C LEU A 111 18.70 17.85 -2.69
N ARG A 112 18.04 17.17 -1.76
CA ARG A 112 18.52 16.03 -0.99
C ARG A 112 17.56 14.86 -1.14
N VAL A 113 18.10 13.66 -1.00
CA VAL A 113 17.37 12.40 -1.05
C VAL A 113 17.54 11.68 0.28
N GLU A 114 16.43 11.47 0.96
CA GLU A 114 16.34 10.69 2.18
C GLU A 114 15.60 9.39 1.88
N VAL A 115 16.13 8.26 2.35
CA VAL A 115 15.52 6.95 2.19
C VAL A 115 15.23 6.36 3.55
N GLN A 116 13.97 6.08 3.80
CA GLN A 116 13.48 5.40 4.99
C GLN A 116 13.12 3.96 4.62
N VAL A 117 13.58 3.00 5.43
CA VAL A 117 13.25 1.58 5.30
C VAL A 117 12.27 1.22 6.42
N GLY A 118 11.13 0.64 6.05
CA GLY A 118 10.04 0.33 6.96
C GLY A 118 9.13 1.54 7.25
N PHE A 119 8.05 1.26 7.97
CA PHE A 119 7.10 2.29 8.44
C PHE A 119 7.62 3.04 9.66
N ASP A 120 8.43 2.38 10.48
CA ASP A 120 9.08 2.99 11.61
C ASP A 120 10.27 3.82 11.13
N ARG A 121 10.40 5.05 11.62
CA ARG A 121 11.51 5.96 11.28
C ARG A 121 12.85 5.53 11.89
N SER A 122 13.01 4.26 12.19
CA SER A 122 14.19 3.67 12.84
C SER A 122 15.38 3.60 11.89
N LEU A 123 15.11 3.34 10.60
CA LEU A 123 16.12 3.22 9.55
C LEU A 123 15.93 4.32 8.50
N VAL A 124 16.68 5.41 8.65
CA VAL A 124 16.65 6.55 7.74
C VAL A 124 18.07 6.89 7.28
N TYR A 125 18.25 6.98 5.97
CA TYR A 125 19.51 7.29 5.31
C TYR A 125 19.39 8.63 4.57
N ASP A 126 20.16 9.64 4.96
CA ASP A 126 20.39 10.83 4.11
C ASP A 126 21.50 10.50 3.11
N ILE A 127 21.11 10.13 1.90
CA ILE A 127 22.03 9.67 0.86
C ILE A 127 22.83 10.83 0.29
N SER A 128 22.23 12.03 0.28
CA SER A 128 22.88 13.23 -0.25
C SER A 128 23.94 13.81 0.67
N ALA A 129 24.09 13.30 1.89
CA ALA A 129 25.14 13.72 2.82
C ALA A 129 26.57 13.43 2.32
N VAL A 130 26.75 12.46 1.43
CA VAL A 130 28.07 12.00 0.96
C VAL A 130 28.56 12.79 -0.25
N GLY A 131 27.65 13.38 -1.01
CA GLY A 131 27.98 14.21 -2.16
C GLY A 131 26.99 14.04 -3.30
N THR A 132 26.85 15.09 -4.10
CA THR A 132 25.98 15.12 -5.28
C THR A 132 26.74 15.72 -6.45
N SER A 133 26.63 15.13 -7.65
CA SER A 133 27.15 15.73 -8.88
C SER A 133 25.99 16.18 -9.77
N ARG A 134 26.18 17.30 -10.48
CA ARG A 134 25.21 17.81 -11.45
C ARG A 134 25.81 17.76 -12.84
N VAL A 135 25.01 17.31 -13.80
CA VAL A 135 25.35 17.26 -15.21
C VAL A 135 24.22 17.91 -15.98
N GLU A 136 24.52 18.95 -16.77
CA GLU A 136 23.56 19.51 -17.71
C GLU A 136 23.29 18.49 -18.83
N VAL A 137 22.01 18.27 -19.15
CA VAL A 137 21.63 17.37 -20.24
C VAL A 137 21.34 18.18 -21.49
N ASP A 138 22.02 17.79 -22.56
CA ASP A 138 22.10 18.45 -23.87
C ASP A 138 20.78 18.41 -24.68
N GLU A 139 20.66 19.33 -25.64
CA GLU A 139 19.46 19.96 -26.23
C GLU A 139 18.35 19.05 -26.83
N ALA A 140 18.54 17.74 -26.99
CA ALA A 140 17.58 16.88 -27.70
C ALA A 140 16.23 16.73 -26.96
N ALA A 141 16.21 16.83 -25.63
CA ALA A 141 14.97 16.87 -24.83
C ALA A 141 14.45 18.30 -24.57
N ALA A 142 15.22 19.33 -24.96
CA ALA A 142 14.94 20.73 -24.66
C ALA A 142 13.84 21.33 -25.54
N ALA A 143 13.43 20.65 -26.62
CA ALA A 143 12.41 21.14 -27.54
C ALA A 143 11.04 21.38 -26.89
N VAL A 144 10.73 20.69 -25.78
CA VAL A 144 9.44 20.81 -25.08
C VAL A 144 9.56 21.59 -23.76
N ASP A 145 10.60 21.31 -22.96
CA ASP A 145 10.73 21.86 -21.60
C ASP A 145 11.91 22.85 -21.43
N GLY A 146 12.71 23.09 -22.47
CA GLY A 146 13.96 23.87 -22.35
C GLY A 146 15.11 23.08 -21.69
N PRO A 147 16.23 23.73 -21.37
CA PRO A 147 17.41 23.05 -20.82
C PRO A 147 17.11 22.46 -19.43
N THR A 148 17.52 21.20 -19.23
CA THR A 148 17.34 20.48 -17.98
C THR A 148 18.65 19.92 -17.44
N GLU A 149 18.76 19.83 -16.12
CA GLU A 149 19.86 19.20 -15.39
C GLU A 149 19.48 17.81 -14.86
N THR A 150 20.52 16.99 -14.72
CA THR A 150 20.50 15.74 -13.98
C THR A 150 21.35 15.85 -12.73
N LEU A 151 20.78 15.44 -11.59
CA LEU A 151 21.45 15.30 -10.31
C LEU A 151 21.75 13.83 -10.06
N HIS A 152 23.03 13.49 -9.92
CA HIS A 152 23.47 12.18 -9.48
C HIS A 152 23.85 12.22 -8.00
N VAL A 153 23.22 11.37 -7.22
CA VAL A 153 23.48 11.17 -5.80
C VAL A 153 24.10 9.79 -5.63
N HIS A 154 25.36 9.74 -5.23
CA HIS A 154 26.04 8.49 -4.95
C HIS A 154 25.75 8.04 -3.51
N CYS A 155 25.48 6.76 -3.32
CA CYS A 155 25.28 6.24 -1.97
C CYS A 155 26.61 6.19 -1.19
N PRO A 156 26.56 6.30 0.14
CA PRO A 156 27.73 6.12 1.00
C PRO A 156 28.46 4.80 0.74
N GLU A 157 29.75 4.75 1.09
CA GLU A 157 30.50 3.47 1.13
C GLU A 157 29.83 2.43 2.05
N LYS A 158 29.09 2.89 3.06
CA LYS A 158 28.17 2.06 3.83
C LYS A 158 26.96 1.71 2.96
N GLN A 159 26.85 0.44 2.59
CA GLN A 159 25.76 -0.11 1.79
C GLN A 159 24.39 0.25 2.38
N VAL A 160 23.54 0.91 1.60
CA VAL A 160 22.17 1.24 1.96
C VAL A 160 21.29 0.03 1.64
N LEU A 161 21.08 -0.83 2.62
CA LEU A 161 20.27 -2.04 2.48
C LEU A 161 18.77 -1.70 2.55
N LEU A 162 18.04 -2.07 1.50
CA LEU A 162 16.60 -1.86 1.41
C LEU A 162 15.88 -3.21 1.47
N PHE A 163 14.81 -3.28 2.27
CA PHE A 163 13.97 -4.46 2.41
C PHE A 163 12.56 -4.04 2.85
N GLY A 164 11.56 -4.87 2.57
CA GLY A 164 10.17 -4.54 2.89
C GLY A 164 9.70 -3.30 2.15
N GLU A 165 8.99 -2.44 2.88
CA GLU A 165 8.54 -1.14 2.40
C GLU A 165 9.61 -0.07 2.50
N VAL A 166 9.69 0.78 1.48
CA VAL A 166 10.70 1.82 1.38
C VAL A 166 10.03 3.13 0.97
N LEU A 167 10.32 4.18 1.74
CA LEU A 167 9.93 5.55 1.44
C LEU A 167 11.15 6.31 0.95
N VAL A 168 11.08 6.84 -0.27
CA VAL A 168 12.07 7.77 -0.80
C VAL A 168 11.49 9.18 -0.75
N THR A 169 12.18 10.07 -0.06
CA THR A 169 11.76 11.45 0.17
C THR A 169 12.74 12.42 -0.50
N LEU A 170 12.21 13.26 -1.37
CA LEU A 170 12.93 14.37 -2.00
C LEU A 170 12.73 15.63 -1.13
N LYS A 171 13.83 16.21 -0.65
CA LYS A 171 13.80 17.41 0.20
C LYS A 171 14.64 18.52 -0.39
N VAL A 172 14.14 19.74 -0.33
CA VAL A 172 14.94 20.94 -0.58
C VAL A 172 15.15 21.64 0.75
N LYS A 173 16.41 21.74 1.19
CA LYS A 173 16.74 22.13 2.56
C LYS A 173 16.04 21.17 3.54
N GLN A 174 15.03 21.63 4.28
CA GLN A 174 14.20 20.80 5.17
C GLN A 174 12.77 20.58 4.64
N LYS A 175 12.41 21.19 3.50
CA LYS A 175 11.06 21.10 2.95
C LYS A 175 10.96 19.94 1.99
N GLU A 176 9.99 19.07 2.24
CA GLU A 176 9.64 18.00 1.32
C GLU A 176 9.04 18.55 0.02
N VAL A 177 9.62 18.15 -1.12
CA VAL A 177 9.13 18.51 -2.45
C VAL A 177 8.37 17.36 -3.11
N GLY A 178 8.69 16.12 -2.76
CA GLY A 178 7.95 14.94 -3.18
C GLY A 178 8.41 13.70 -2.43
N HIS A 179 7.61 12.66 -2.49
CA HIS A 179 7.95 11.35 -1.94
C HIS A 179 7.31 10.23 -2.76
N LEU A 180 7.79 9.02 -2.57
CA LEU A 180 7.23 7.82 -3.18
C LEU A 180 7.44 6.64 -2.25
N TRP A 181 6.51 5.70 -2.31
CA TRP A 181 6.60 4.41 -1.64
C TRP A 181 6.76 3.31 -2.66
N PHE A 182 7.59 2.32 -2.33
CA PHE A 182 7.63 1.05 -3.05
C PHE A 182 7.96 -0.07 -2.09
N HIS A 183 7.60 -1.30 -2.46
CA HIS A 183 7.99 -2.48 -1.69
C HIS A 183 8.96 -3.32 -2.53
N THR A 184 10.10 -3.64 -1.92
CA THR A 184 11.21 -4.37 -2.53
C THR A 184 10.84 -5.76 -3.07
N SER A 185 9.79 -6.39 -2.56
CA SER A 185 9.30 -7.70 -2.99
C SER A 185 8.71 -7.70 -4.41
N PHE A 186 8.35 -6.52 -4.93
CA PHE A 186 7.90 -6.34 -6.31
C PHE A 186 9.05 -6.02 -7.27
N LEU A 187 10.29 -5.92 -6.80
CA LEU A 187 11.46 -5.85 -7.65
C LEU A 187 11.83 -7.27 -8.08
N ASP A 188 11.98 -7.49 -9.38
CA ASP A 188 12.58 -8.73 -9.89
C ASP A 188 14.06 -8.79 -9.49
N SER A 189 14.62 -9.98 -9.29
CA SER A 189 16.04 -10.20 -8.94
C SER A 189 17.01 -9.64 -9.99
N HIS A 190 16.54 -9.42 -11.22
CA HIS A 190 17.32 -8.81 -12.29
C HIS A 190 17.13 -7.29 -12.41
N THR A 191 16.29 -6.68 -11.57
CA THR A 191 15.99 -5.25 -11.60
C THR A 191 17.19 -4.45 -11.07
N LYS A 192 18.01 -3.97 -12.00
CA LYS A 192 19.14 -3.08 -11.66
C LYS A 192 18.71 -1.64 -11.44
N HIS A 193 17.57 -1.24 -12.02
CA HIS A 193 17.09 0.12 -11.99
C HIS A 193 15.58 0.16 -11.83
N LEU A 194 15.09 0.99 -10.90
CA LEU A 194 13.69 1.38 -10.83
C LEU A 194 13.55 2.83 -11.30
N VAL A 195 12.80 3.02 -12.38
CA VAL A 195 12.52 4.35 -12.95
C VAL A 195 11.13 4.79 -12.50
N ILE A 196 11.07 5.86 -11.71
CA ILE A 196 9.83 6.47 -11.24
C ILE A 196 9.58 7.77 -12.01
N LYS A 197 8.44 7.86 -12.69
CA LYS A 197 8.08 9.06 -13.45
C LYS A 197 7.53 10.12 -12.51
N LYS A 198 7.61 11.39 -12.90
CA LYS A 198 7.03 12.52 -12.15
C LYS A 198 5.58 12.30 -11.70
N ALA A 199 4.76 11.65 -12.52
CA ALA A 199 3.35 11.38 -12.24
C ALA A 199 3.13 10.45 -11.03
N ASP A 200 4.10 9.59 -10.75
CA ASP A 200 4.06 8.58 -9.69
C ASP A 200 4.69 9.09 -8.38
N ILE A 201 5.17 10.35 -8.37
CA ILE A 201 5.77 10.98 -7.20
C ILE A 201 4.74 11.89 -6.53
N ASP A 202 4.43 11.58 -5.28
CA ASP A 202 3.49 12.33 -4.48
C ASP A 202 3.97 13.77 -4.29
N LYS A 203 3.00 14.69 -4.16
CA LYS A 203 3.18 16.16 -4.21
C LYS A 203 3.66 16.73 -5.56
N LEU A 204 4.42 16.00 -6.38
CA LEU A 204 4.80 16.46 -7.72
C LEU A 204 3.66 16.39 -8.74
N LEU A 205 2.63 15.59 -8.49
CA LEU A 205 1.37 15.64 -9.25
C LEU A 205 0.74 17.05 -9.24
N LYS A 206 0.87 17.78 -8.13
CA LYS A 206 0.40 19.17 -8.02
C LYS A 206 1.23 20.13 -8.86
N ASP A 207 2.51 19.84 -9.07
CA ASP A 207 3.38 20.61 -9.96
C ASP A 207 3.02 20.39 -11.43
N ALA A 208 2.71 19.14 -11.82
CA ALA A 208 2.20 18.83 -13.16
C ALA A 208 0.90 19.61 -13.45
N LYS A 209 -0.06 19.61 -12.52
CA LYS A 209 -1.31 20.40 -12.64
C LYS A 209 -1.09 21.92 -12.71
N LYS A 210 0.06 22.41 -12.24
CA LYS A 210 0.43 23.84 -12.25
C LYS A 210 1.28 24.23 -13.46
N GLY A 211 1.42 23.34 -14.44
CA GLY A 211 2.20 23.59 -15.66
C GLY A 211 3.69 23.40 -15.48
N HIS A 212 4.13 22.40 -14.70
CA HIS A 212 5.53 21.97 -14.64
C HIS A 212 6.51 23.08 -14.22
N LYS A 213 6.16 23.85 -13.19
CA LYS A 213 6.95 25.04 -12.78
C LYS A 213 8.22 24.69 -12.00
N LEU A 214 8.20 23.58 -11.26
CA LEU A 214 9.34 23.18 -10.42
C LEU A 214 10.24 22.16 -11.13
N PHE A 215 9.63 21.22 -11.85
CA PHE A 215 10.33 20.17 -12.58
C PHE A 215 9.74 20.03 -13.97
N ALA A 216 10.58 19.67 -14.93
CA ALA A 216 10.19 19.38 -16.31
C ALA A 216 9.09 18.31 -16.39
N SER A 217 8.37 18.26 -17.52
CA SER A 217 7.39 17.20 -17.77
C SER A 217 8.06 15.83 -17.91
N SER A 218 9.30 15.81 -18.42
CA SER A 218 10.16 14.63 -18.56
C SER A 218 10.85 14.16 -17.26
N MET A 219 10.59 14.83 -16.14
CA MET A 219 11.25 14.51 -14.87
C MET A 219 10.98 13.06 -14.44
N HIS A 220 12.05 12.40 -14.00
CA HIS A 220 12.01 11.06 -13.46
C HIS A 220 13.15 10.86 -12.47
N VAL A 221 12.94 9.91 -11.57
CA VAL A 221 13.92 9.46 -10.57
C VAL A 221 14.31 8.03 -10.90
N VAL A 222 15.61 7.75 -10.94
CA VAL A 222 16.15 6.40 -11.14
C VAL A 222 16.84 5.96 -9.86
N LEU A 223 16.34 4.89 -9.25
CA LEU A 223 17.01 4.19 -8.16
C LEU A 223 17.83 3.04 -8.76
N ALA A 224 19.13 3.01 -8.50
CA ALA A 224 20.03 1.95 -8.98
C ALA A 224 20.36 0.97 -7.86
N PHE A 225 20.22 -0.33 -8.15
CA PHE A 225 20.40 -1.41 -7.18
C PHE A 225 21.53 -2.36 -7.58
N LYS A 226 22.07 -3.04 -6.57
CA LYS A 226 22.96 -4.20 -6.70
C LYS A 226 22.38 -5.39 -5.97
#